data_AF-A0A5P6VW79-F1
#
_entry.id   AF-A0A5P6VW79-F1
#
_cell.length_a   1.000
_cell.length_b   1.000
_cell.length_c   1.000
_cell.angle_alpha   90.00
_cell.angle_beta   90.00
_cell.angle_gamma   90.00
#
_symmetry.space_group_name_H-M   'P 1'
#
loop_
_entity.id
_entity.type
_entity.pdbx_description
1 polymer ?
#
loop_
_entity_poly.entity_id
_entity_poly.type
_entity_poly.pdbx_seq_one_letter_code
_entity_poly.pdbx_strand_id
1 'polypeptide(L)' 'MCTAATYYSKDHYFGRNLDLEFSYNETVTIMPRGYKFPIRHADDLANWMLCECYIVAKSYRKL' A
#
# COMPACT_ATOMS: atom_id res chain seq x y z
N MET A 1 -9.49 -0.16 -14.59
CA MET A 1 -9.73 -1.57 -14.19
C MET A 1 -8.46 -2.03 -13.49
N CYS A 2 -8.45 -2.18 -12.17
CA CYS A 2 -7.24 -2.52 -11.42
C CYS A 2 -6.96 -4.03 -11.47
N THR A 3 -5.69 -4.44 -11.48
CA THR A 3 -5.29 -5.86 -11.44
C THR A 3 -4.32 -6.09 -10.30
N ALA A 4 -4.57 -7.09 -9.44
CA ALA A 4 -3.66 -7.51 -8.39
C ALA A 4 -3.18 -8.95 -8.66
N ALA A 5 -1.89 -9.21 -8.45
CA ALA A 5 -1.31 -10.52 -8.70
C ALA A 5 -0.29 -10.88 -7.60
N THR A 6 -0.22 -12.18 -7.33
CA THR A 6 0.85 -12.79 -6.54
C THR A 6 1.64 -13.72 -7.43
N TYR A 7 2.95 -13.74 -7.23
CA TYR A 7 3.84 -14.63 -7.97
C TYR A 7 4.76 -15.32 -6.98
N TYR A 8 4.86 -16.65 -7.11
CA TYR A 8 5.73 -17.48 -6.30
C TYR A 8 6.79 -18.10 -7.18
N SER A 9 8.04 -17.90 -6.80
CA SER A 9 9.19 -18.56 -7.40
C SER A 9 10.10 -19.06 -6.28
N LYS A 10 11.22 -18.39 -6.01
CA LYS A 10 12.04 -18.61 -4.81
C LYS A 10 11.52 -17.84 -3.59
N ASP A 11 11.07 -16.61 -3.83
CA ASP A 11 10.45 -15.73 -2.85
C ASP A 11 8.98 -15.46 -3.21
N HIS A 12 8.24 -14.84 -2.29
CA HIS A 12 6.86 -14.41 -2.49
C HIS A 12 6.81 -12.96 -2.97
N TYR A 13 6.19 -12.73 -4.12
CA TYR A 13 5.99 -11.39 -4.67
C TYR A 13 4.50 -11.03 -4.65
N PHE A 14 4.20 -9.80 -4.24
CA PHE A 14 2.86 -9.22 -4.23
C PHE A 14 2.91 -7.84 -4.90
N GLY A 15 1.93 -7.55 -5.76
CA GLY A 15 1.83 -6.25 -6.42
C GLY A 15 0.49 -6.05 -7.12
N ARG A 16 0.22 -4.81 -7.52
CA ARG A 16 -0.98 -4.43 -8.27
C ARG A 16 -0.73 -3.29 -9.23
N ASN A 17 -1.50 -3.25 -10.32
CA ASN A 17 -1.64 -2.06 -11.15
C ASN A 17 -2.77 -1.19 -10.60
N LEU A 18 -2.50 0.12 -10.50
CA LEU A 18 -3.48 1.14 -10.15
C LEU A 18 -3.89 1.87 -11.43
N ASP A 19 -4.91 1.36 -12.09
CA ASP A 19 -5.38 1.88 -13.38
C ASP A 19 -6.54 2.86 -13.16
N LEU A 20 -6.17 4.12 -12.91
CA LEU A 20 -7.05 5.29 -12.79
C LEU A 20 -6.84 6.24 -13.98
N GLU A 21 -7.83 7.09 -14.26
CA GLU A 21 -7.77 8.07 -15.37
C GLU A 21 -6.80 9.24 -15.06
N PHE A 22 -6.60 9.52 -13.78
CA PHE A 22 -5.75 10.60 -13.25
C PHE A 22 -4.81 10.05 -12.18
N SER A 23 -3.62 10.66 -12.06
CA SER A 23 -2.66 10.36 -10.97
C SER A 23 -2.91 11.30 -9.79
N TYR A 24 -2.88 10.76 -8.59
CA TYR A 24 -3.07 11.50 -7.33
C TYR A 24 -1.74 11.82 -6.64
N ASN A 25 -0.64 11.88 -7.39
CA ASN A 25 0.72 12.08 -6.87
C ASN A 25 1.08 11.05 -5.80
N GLU A 26 0.97 9.78 -6.19
CA GLU A 26 1.24 8.64 -5.34
C GLU A 26 2.67 8.65 -4.79
N THR A 27 2.83 8.32 -3.50
CA THR A 27 4.11 8.24 -2.81
C THR A 27 4.25 6.94 -2.02
N VAL A 28 5.49 6.50 -1.85
CA VAL A 28 5.79 5.38 -0.95
C VAL A 28 5.70 5.89 0.48
N THR A 29 4.81 5.29 1.28
CA THR A 29 4.60 5.66 2.68
C THR A 29 4.93 4.48 3.59
N ILE A 30 5.86 4.70 4.51
CA ILE A 30 6.24 3.71 5.53
C ILE A 30 5.70 4.21 6.87
N MET A 31 4.80 3.44 7.47
CA MET A 31 4.28 3.75 8.80
C MET A 31 5.18 3.07 9.85
N PRO A 32 5.79 3.81 10.80
CA PRO A 32 6.68 3.23 11.80
C PRO A 32 5.89 2.58 12.93
N ARG A 33 6.42 1.50 13.52
CA ARG A 33 5.82 0.83 14.69
C ARG A 33 5.63 1.85 15.83
N GLY A 34 4.42 1.96 16.37
CA GLY A 34 4.06 2.90 17.45
C GLY A 34 3.34 4.17 17.01
N TYR A 35 3.10 4.37 15.70
CA TYR A 35 2.19 5.42 15.24
C TYR A 35 0.76 5.13 15.70
N LYS A 36 0.13 6.01 16.48
CA LYS A 36 -1.26 5.81 16.90
C LYS A 36 -2.19 5.99 15.72
N PHE A 37 -2.96 4.96 15.38
CA PHE A 37 -3.92 5.03 14.29
C PHE A 37 -5.30 5.45 14.83
N PRO A 38 -5.79 6.66 14.49
CA PRO A 38 -7.10 7.12 14.94
C PRO A 38 -8.21 6.36 14.20
N ILE A 39 -9.03 5.61 14.92
CA ILE A 39 -10.16 4.88 14.35
C ILE A 39 -11.44 5.67 14.60
N ARG A 40 -12.22 5.94 13.54
CA ARG A 40 -13.42 6.79 13.63
C ARG A 40 -14.50 6.27 14.59
N HIS A 41 -14.61 4.95 14.75
CA HIS A 41 -15.70 4.30 15.47
C HIS A 41 -15.22 3.27 16.52
N ALA A 42 -13.94 3.30 16.90
CA ALA A 42 -13.35 2.42 17.90
C ALA A 42 -12.16 3.11 18.58
N ASP A 43 -11.60 2.47 19.61
CA ASP A 43 -10.42 2.99 20.30
C ASP A 43 -9.20 3.04 19.37
N ASP A 44 -8.34 4.04 19.61
CA ASP A 44 -7.11 4.21 18.86
C ASP A 44 -6.21 2.99 18.96
N LEU A 45 -5.70 2.54 17.82
CA LEU A 45 -4.82 1.39 17.77
C LEU A 45 -3.40 1.81 18.19
N ALA A 46 -3.10 1.63 19.48
CA ALA A 46 -1.82 2.03 20.08
C ALA A 46 -0.69 1.01 19.83
N ASN A 47 -1.02 -0.27 19.62
CA ASN A 47 -0.06 -1.34 19.36
C ASN A 47 -0.51 -2.15 18.15
N TRP A 48 0.09 -1.88 16.99
CA TRP A 48 -0.15 -2.62 15.76
C TRP A 48 1.15 -3.22 15.25
N MET A 49 1.13 -4.54 15.01
CA MET A 49 2.25 -5.31 14.47
C MET A 49 2.12 -5.51 12.95
N LEU A 50 1.36 -4.66 12.25
CA LEU A 50 1.15 -4.80 10.81
C LEU A 50 2.20 -4.01 10.04
N CYS A 51 3.41 -4.54 9.90
CA CYS A 51 4.38 -3.99 8.97
C CYS A 51 3.96 -4.31 7.53
N GLU A 52 2.86 -3.73 7.03
CA GLU A 52 2.61 -3.64 5.61
C GLU A 52 3.12 -2.30 5.11
N CYS A 53 4.31 -2.33 4.50
CA CYS A 53 4.78 -1.24 3.66
C CYS A 53 3.76 -1.05 2.53
N TYR A 54 2.88 -0.04 2.64
CA TYR A 54 2.08 0.39 1.51
C TYR A 54 2.99 1.11 0.52
N ILE A 55 3.62 0.33 -0.36
CA ILE A 55 4.33 0.85 -1.52
C ILE A 55 3.28 1.23 -2.56
N VAL A 56 2.91 2.51 -2.64
CA VAL A 56 2.24 3.03 -3.82
C VAL A 56 3.32 3.52 -4.78
N ALA A 57 3.78 2.61 -5.64
CA ALA A 57 4.78 2.92 -6.67
C ALA A 57 4.11 3.59 -7.88
N LYS A 58 4.70 4.69 -8.35
CA LYS A 58 4.33 5.37 -9.60
C LYS A 58 4.55 4.43 -10.78
N SER A 59 3.49 4.09 -11.51
CA SER A 59 3.59 3.50 -12.85
C SER A 59 3.44 4.62 -13.89
N TYR A 60 4.56 5.19 -14.33
CA TYR A 60 4.57 6.01 -15.54
C TYR A 60 4.55 5.09 -16.76
N ARG A 61 3.37 4.88 -17.33
CA ARG A 61 3.26 4.57 -18.75
C ARG A 61 2.03 5.25 -19.34
N LYS A 62 2.26 6.41 -19.93
CA LYS A 62 1.50 6.88 -21.09
C LYS A 62 2.51 7.45 -22.09
N LEU A 63 2.35 6.97 -23.32
CA LEU A 63 3.09 7.29 -24.55
C LEU A 63 3.31 8.79 -24.72
#